data_AF-A0A2V9N2C4-F1
#
_entry.id   AF-A0A2V9N2C4-F1
#
_cell.length_a   1.000
_cell.length_b   1.000
_cell.length_c   1.000
_cell.angle_alpha   90.00
_cell.angle_beta   90.00
_cell.angle_gamma   90.00
#
_symmetry.space_group_name_H-M   'P 1'
#
loop_
_entity.id
_entity.type
_entity.pdbx_description
1 polymer ?
#
loop_
_entity_poly.entity_id
_entity_poly.type
_entity_poly.pdbx_seq_one_letter_code
_entity_poly.pdbx_strand_id
1 'polypeptide(L)'
;MMHDLKVENNGRSLGAIISDVVEELKEFVNTRVQVLKAELHETLDSVRVALPLGLLALVLAITAFFLFTGAVVAIVASAFSSSPYAWFYAFIIVGVVWTAAGGIAAFFAYSEIRSKSTFPKHTVEVLKADKDWLQSEARTKYGRVA
;
A
#
# COMPACT_ATOMS: atom_id res chain seq x y z
N MET A 1 33.20 -23.11 67.69
CA MET A 1 33.38 -22.79 66.26
C MET A 1 32.12 -22.10 65.79
N MET A 2 32.13 -20.76 65.73
CA MET A 2 31.03 -19.97 65.20
C MET A 2 31.31 -19.74 63.71
N HIS A 3 30.44 -20.26 62.84
CA HIS A 3 30.49 -19.95 61.41
C HIS A 3 29.95 -18.54 61.22
N ASP A 4 30.84 -17.64 60.86
CA ASP A 4 30.55 -16.28 60.43
C ASP A 4 29.70 -16.35 59.15
N LEU A 5 28.41 -16.08 59.29
CA LEU A 5 27.50 -15.93 58.16
C LEU A 5 27.81 -14.58 57.52
N LYS A 6 28.73 -14.59 56.56
CA LYS A 6 28.96 -13.47 55.66
C LYS A 6 27.69 -13.25 54.84
N VAL A 7 26.83 -12.37 55.32
CA VAL A 7 25.70 -11.84 54.58
C VAL A 7 26.29 -11.03 53.43
N GLU A 8 26.45 -11.68 52.28
CA GLU A 8 26.82 -11.02 51.04
C GLU A 8 25.66 -10.09 50.67
N ASN A 9 25.87 -8.80 50.94
CA ASN A 9 24.95 -7.73 50.60
C ASN A 9 24.82 -7.64 49.07
N ASN A 10 23.96 -8.47 48.50
CA ASN A 10 23.59 -8.46 47.08
C ASN A 10 22.68 -7.27 46.78
N GLY A 11 23.22 -6.07 47.00
CA GLY A 11 22.65 -4.81 46.53
C GLY A 11 22.86 -4.70 45.02
N ARG A 12 22.10 -5.46 44.21
CA ARG A 12 21.90 -5.06 42.82
C ARG A 12 21.13 -3.74 42.87
N SER A 13 21.83 -2.65 42.55
CA SER A 13 21.26 -1.32 42.44
C SER A 13 20.02 -1.36 41.53
N LEU A 14 18.95 -0.64 41.89
CA LEU A 14 17.77 -0.45 41.03
C LEU A 14 18.15 0.04 39.63
N GLY A 15 19.27 0.76 39.50
CA GLY A 15 19.82 1.19 38.21
C GLY A 15 20.30 0.03 37.33
N ALA A 16 20.79 -1.07 37.92
CA ALA A 16 21.17 -2.26 37.17
C ALA A 16 19.94 -2.98 36.59
N ILE A 17 18.85 -3.10 37.36
CA ILE A 17 17.60 -3.72 36.90
C ILE A 17 16.96 -2.93 35.76
N ILE A 18 16.97 -1.60 35.84
CA ILE A 18 16.48 -0.73 34.75
C ILE A 18 17.35 -0.87 33.49
N SER A 19 18.66 -0.99 33.65
CA SER A 19 19.58 -1.24 32.53
C SER A 19 19.27 -2.58 31.86
N ASP A 20 19.07 -3.64 32.65
CA ASP A 20 18.74 -4.97 32.16
C ASP A 20 17.42 -4.96 31.35
N VAL A 21 16.38 -4.28 31.84
CA VAL A 21 15.09 -4.16 31.13
C VAL A 21 15.20 -3.37 29.81
N VAL A 22 16.03 -2.33 29.78
CA VAL A 22 16.28 -1.55 28.54
C VAL A 22 17.07 -2.39 27.52
N GLU A 23 18.01 -3.20 27.98
CA GLU A 23 18.75 -4.16 27.15
C GLU A 23 17.80 -5.19 26.52
N GLU A 24 16.92 -5.80 27.32
CA GLU A 24 15.92 -6.78 26.88
C GLU A 24 14.91 -6.17 25.88
N LEU A 25 14.47 -4.93 26.11
CA LEU A 25 13.58 -4.21 25.18
C LEU A 25 14.25 -3.95 23.82
N LYS A 26 15.53 -3.57 23.82
CA LYS A 26 16.30 -3.38 22.58
C LYS A 26 16.44 -4.71 21.84
N GLU A 27 16.71 -5.79 22.55
CA GLU A 27 16.82 -7.13 21.98
C GLU A 27 15.48 -7.59 21.38
N PHE A 28 14.38 -7.38 22.09
CA PHE A 28 13.04 -7.68 21.62
C PHE A 28 12.67 -6.90 20.35
N VAL A 29 12.91 -5.59 20.32
CA VAL A 29 12.63 -4.75 19.14
C VAL A 29 13.49 -5.19 17.96
N ASN A 30 14.79 -5.43 18.17
CA ASN A 30 15.67 -5.90 17.12
C ASN A 30 15.19 -7.25 16.55
N THR A 31 14.76 -8.16 17.42
CA THR A 31 14.20 -9.46 17.04
C THR A 31 12.92 -9.31 16.21
N ARG A 32 11.98 -8.46 16.65
CA ARG A 32 10.73 -8.21 15.91
C ARG A 32 10.99 -7.59 14.54
N VAL A 33 11.95 -6.68 14.43
CA VAL A 33 12.37 -6.12 13.14
C VAL A 33 12.99 -7.18 12.24
N GLN A 34 13.81 -8.09 12.78
CA GLN A 34 14.40 -9.18 12.01
C GLN A 34 13.34 -10.17 11.49
N VAL A 35 12.39 -10.56 12.34
CA VAL A 35 11.27 -11.43 11.95
C VAL A 35 10.40 -10.75 10.89
N LEU A 36 10.03 -9.49 11.09
CA LEU A 36 9.26 -8.73 10.10
C LEU A 36 9.98 -8.66 8.74
N LYS A 37 11.30 -8.42 8.75
CA LYS A 37 12.10 -8.43 7.53
C LYS A 37 12.11 -9.80 6.85
N ALA A 38 12.19 -10.88 7.62
CA ALA A 38 12.15 -12.24 7.10
C ALA A 38 10.79 -12.56 6.46
N GLU A 39 9.68 -12.24 7.13
CA GLU A 39 8.32 -12.43 6.59
C GLU A 39 8.10 -11.61 5.31
N LEU A 40 8.59 -10.38 5.25
CA LEU A 40 8.54 -9.57 4.04
C LEU A 40 9.37 -10.19 2.91
N HIS A 41 10.57 -10.70 3.21
CA HIS A 41 11.42 -11.34 2.19
C HIS A 41 10.80 -12.63 1.66
N GLU A 42 10.25 -13.46 2.53
CA GLU A 42 9.53 -14.69 2.16
C GLU A 42 8.30 -14.38 1.32
N THR A 43 7.55 -13.33 1.68
CA THR A 43 6.41 -12.84 0.89
C THR A 43 6.87 -12.40 -0.50
N LEU A 44 7.96 -11.64 -0.60
CA LEU A 44 8.51 -11.18 -1.88
C LEU A 44 9.03 -12.33 -2.74
N ASP A 45 9.71 -13.31 -2.13
CA ASP A 45 10.19 -14.50 -2.82
C ASP A 45 9.03 -15.37 -3.30
N SER A 46 7.95 -15.48 -2.52
CA SER A 46 6.73 -16.21 -2.93
C SER A 46 6.09 -15.63 -4.19
N VAL A 47 6.19 -14.31 -4.40
CA VAL A 47 5.65 -13.63 -5.59
C VAL A 47 6.71 -13.39 -6.67
N ARG A 48 7.97 -13.76 -6.45
CA ARG A 48 9.08 -13.44 -7.37
C ARG A 48 8.89 -13.97 -8.78
N VAL A 49 8.29 -15.14 -8.92
CA VAL A 49 7.95 -15.74 -10.23
C VAL A 49 6.58 -15.25 -10.72
N ALA A 50 5.64 -15.02 -9.79
CA ALA A 50 4.29 -14.55 -10.12
C ALA A 50 4.26 -13.12 -10.65
N LEU A 51 5.13 -12.23 -10.16
CA LEU A 51 5.22 -10.83 -10.60
C LEU A 51 5.57 -10.67 -12.09
N PRO A 52 6.68 -11.24 -12.63
CA PRO A 52 7.00 -11.09 -14.04
C PRO A 52 5.97 -11.80 -14.93
N LEU A 53 5.44 -12.95 -14.51
CA LEU A 53 4.36 -13.64 -15.25
C LEU A 53 3.07 -12.82 -15.25
N GLY A 54 2.73 -12.19 -14.14
CA GLY A 54 1.58 -11.29 -14.03
C GLY A 54 1.74 -10.04 -14.89
N LEU A 55 2.93 -9.44 -14.92
CA LEU A 55 3.25 -8.33 -15.82
C LEU A 55 3.17 -8.75 -17.29
N LEU A 56 3.71 -9.91 -17.65
CA LEU A 56 3.61 -10.45 -19.00
C LEU A 56 2.14 -10.70 -19.39
N ALA A 57 1.37 -11.33 -18.51
CA ALA A 57 -0.06 -11.55 -18.73
C ALA A 57 -0.81 -10.23 -18.92
N LEU A 58 -0.50 -9.20 -18.13
CA LEU A 58 -1.09 -7.87 -18.27
C LEU A 58 -0.73 -7.23 -19.62
N VAL A 59 0.54 -7.29 -20.03
CA VAL A 59 1.00 -6.77 -21.33
C VAL A 59 0.30 -7.49 -22.49
N LEU A 60 0.21 -8.83 -22.43
CA LEU A 60 -0.47 -9.62 -23.44
C LEU A 60 -1.97 -9.33 -23.48
N ALA A 61 -2.62 -9.18 -22.31
CA ALA A 61 -4.04 -8.83 -22.24
C ALA A 61 -4.33 -7.45 -22.83
N ILE A 62 -3.50 -6.44 -22.50
CA ILE A 62 -3.59 -5.10 -23.09
C ILE A 62 -3.38 -5.16 -24.61
N THR A 63 -2.38 -5.91 -25.06
CA THR A 63 -2.09 -6.08 -26.50
C THR A 63 -3.27 -6.73 -27.22
N ALA A 64 -3.82 -7.81 -26.67
CA ALA A 64 -4.98 -8.50 -27.21
C ALA A 64 -6.20 -7.56 -27.29
N PHE A 65 -6.44 -6.76 -26.24
CA PHE A 65 -7.51 -5.76 -26.22
C PHE A 65 -7.38 -4.75 -27.37
N PHE A 66 -6.17 -4.24 -27.64
CA PHE A 66 -5.94 -3.33 -28.76
C PHE A 66 -6.11 -4.02 -30.12
N LEU A 67 -5.67 -5.27 -30.27
CA LEU A 67 -5.88 -6.03 -31.50
C LEU A 67 -7.37 -6.27 -31.79
N PHE A 68 -8.14 -6.67 -30.77
CA PHE A 68 -9.59 -6.82 -30.91
C PHE A 68 -10.27 -5.50 -31.25
N THR A 69 -9.90 -4.41 -30.57
CA THR A 69 -10.44 -3.08 -30.87
C THR A 69 -10.10 -2.65 -32.29
N GLY A 70 -8.86 -2.88 -32.75
CA GLY A 70 -8.43 -2.62 -34.12
C GLY A 70 -9.21 -3.44 -35.15
N ALA A 71 -9.49 -4.71 -34.86
CA ALA A 71 -10.33 -5.55 -35.71
C ALA A 71 -11.76 -5.00 -35.83
N VAL A 72 -12.35 -4.58 -34.71
CA VAL A 72 -13.68 -3.93 -34.71
C VAL A 72 -13.65 -2.63 -35.53
N VAL A 73 -12.62 -1.79 -35.37
CA VAL A 73 -12.45 -0.58 -36.19
C VAL A 73 -12.35 -0.91 -37.67
N ALA A 74 -11.59 -1.94 -38.05
CA ALA A 74 -11.45 -2.36 -39.45
C ALA A 74 -12.79 -2.84 -40.04
N ILE A 75 -13.57 -3.59 -39.27
CA ILE A 75 -14.93 -4.02 -39.66
C ILE A 75 -15.81 -2.80 -39.89
N VAL A 76 -15.83 -1.84 -38.95
CA VAL A 76 -16.63 -0.61 -39.10
C VAL A 76 -16.15 0.21 -40.30
N ALA A 77 -14.83 0.35 -40.51
CA ALA A 77 -14.27 1.07 -41.63
C ALA A 77 -14.66 0.45 -42.99
N SER A 78 -14.76 -0.88 -43.07
CA SER A 78 -15.19 -1.58 -44.30
C SER A 78 -16.60 -1.17 -44.76
N ALA A 79 -17.49 -0.85 -43.83
CA ALA A 79 -18.84 -0.35 -44.13
C ALA A 79 -18.84 1.05 -44.77
N PHE A 80 -17.75 1.81 -44.62
CA PHE A 80 -17.57 3.15 -45.19
C PHE A 80 -16.52 3.18 -46.31
N SER A 81 -16.22 2.04 -46.94
CA SER A 81 -15.11 1.87 -47.91
C SER A 81 -15.12 2.85 -49.10
N SER A 82 -16.27 3.44 -49.45
CA SER A 82 -16.37 4.46 -50.51
C SER A 82 -15.90 5.85 -50.08
N SER A 83 -15.73 6.10 -48.78
CA SER A 83 -15.32 7.38 -48.23
C SER A 83 -13.82 7.42 -47.95
N PRO A 84 -13.09 8.49 -48.34
CA PRO A 84 -11.69 8.67 -47.94
C PRO A 84 -11.53 8.80 -46.42
N TYR A 85 -12.63 9.06 -45.68
CA TYR A 85 -12.63 9.22 -44.22
C TYR A 85 -13.13 7.96 -43.47
N ALA A 86 -13.20 6.80 -44.14
CA ALA A 86 -13.71 5.56 -43.57
C ALA A 86 -13.11 5.22 -42.19
N TRP A 87 -11.78 5.27 -42.10
CA TRP A 87 -11.04 5.01 -40.85
C TRP A 87 -11.33 6.04 -39.76
N PHE A 88 -11.42 7.32 -40.14
CA PHE A 88 -11.72 8.39 -39.20
C PHE A 88 -13.08 8.18 -38.54
N TYR A 89 -14.13 7.92 -39.34
CA TYR A 89 -15.45 7.62 -38.80
C TYR A 89 -15.46 6.37 -37.92
N ALA A 90 -14.77 5.31 -38.35
CA ALA A 90 -14.69 4.07 -37.60
C ALA A 90 -14.04 4.26 -36.21
N PHE A 91 -12.93 4.99 -36.13
CA PHE A 91 -12.28 5.30 -34.84
C PHE A 91 -13.18 6.15 -33.94
N ILE A 92 -13.89 7.15 -34.48
CA ILE A 92 -14.82 7.96 -33.68
C ILE A 92 -15.98 7.11 -33.15
N ILE A 93 -16.60 6.30 -33.99
CA ILE A 93 -17.73 5.44 -33.59
C ILE A 93 -17.30 4.45 -32.51
N VAL A 94 -16.21 3.72 -32.73
CA VAL A 94 -15.70 2.74 -31.75
C VAL A 94 -15.21 3.43 -30.48
N GLY A 95 -14.59 4.60 -30.60
CA GLY A 95 -14.15 5.41 -29.46
C GLY A 95 -15.32 5.89 -28.59
N VAL A 96 -16.44 6.29 -29.20
CA VAL A 96 -17.66 6.66 -28.47
C VAL A 96 -18.23 5.44 -27.73
N VAL A 97 -18.25 4.27 -28.36
CA VAL A 97 -18.72 3.03 -27.72
C VAL A 97 -17.85 2.68 -26.50
N TRP A 98 -16.52 2.73 -26.63
CA TRP A 98 -15.63 2.47 -25.50
C TRP A 98 -15.75 3.53 -24.40
N THR A 99 -15.94 4.80 -24.76
CA THR A 99 -16.15 5.88 -23.80
C THR A 99 -17.44 5.67 -23.01
N ALA A 100 -18.52 5.27 -23.69
CA ALA A 100 -19.79 4.96 -23.04
C ALA A 100 -19.65 3.75 -22.10
N ALA A 101 -19.08 2.64 -22.58
CA ALA A 101 -18.87 1.44 -21.78
C ALA A 101 -17.97 1.70 -20.55
N GLY A 102 -16.86 2.39 -20.75
CA GLY A 102 -15.94 2.78 -19.69
C GLY A 102 -16.57 3.76 -18.70
N GLY A 103 -17.35 4.73 -19.19
CA GLY A 103 -18.09 5.67 -18.35
C GLY A 103 -19.13 4.98 -17.47
N ILE A 104 -19.88 4.01 -18.01
CA ILE A 104 -20.84 3.21 -17.24
C ILE A 104 -20.13 2.37 -16.18
N ALA A 105 -19.05 1.67 -16.54
CA ALA A 105 -18.27 0.88 -15.59
C ALA A 105 -17.67 1.75 -14.47
N ALA A 106 -17.10 2.91 -14.82
CA ALA A 106 -16.56 3.86 -13.87
C ALA A 106 -17.65 4.44 -12.95
N PHE A 107 -18.84 4.71 -13.48
CA PHE A 107 -19.98 5.17 -12.69
C PHE A 107 -20.39 4.13 -11.64
N PHE A 108 -20.53 2.86 -12.04
CA PHE A 108 -20.83 1.79 -11.10
C PHE A 108 -19.72 1.60 -10.05
N ALA A 109 -18.46 1.56 -10.47
CA ALA A 109 -17.33 1.46 -9.55
C ALA A 109 -17.29 2.62 -8.54
N TYR A 110 -17.49 3.85 -9.00
CA TYR A 110 -17.56 5.03 -8.14
C TYR A 110 -18.75 4.97 -7.17
N SER A 111 -19.91 4.54 -7.65
CA SER A 111 -21.11 4.39 -6.81
C SER A 111 -20.93 3.33 -5.71
N GLU A 112 -20.25 2.23 -6.02
CA GLU A 112 -19.96 1.15 -5.09
C GLU A 112 -18.95 1.59 -4.03
N ILE A 113 -17.85 2.26 -4.43
CA ILE A 113 -16.86 2.80 -3.50
C ILE A 113 -17.49 3.86 -2.57
N ARG A 114 -18.34 4.73 -3.12
CA ARG A 114 -19.02 5.77 -2.35
C ARG A 114 -20.04 5.20 -1.37
N SER A 115 -20.85 4.23 -1.80
CA SER A 115 -21.87 3.61 -0.97
C SER A 115 -21.27 2.75 0.14
N LYS A 116 -20.15 2.08 -0.12
CA LYS A 116 -19.50 1.22 0.87
C LYS A 116 -18.64 1.93 1.91
N SER A 117 -18.41 3.25 1.80
CA SER A 117 -17.71 4.10 2.78
C SER A 117 -16.65 3.35 3.61
N THR A 118 -15.79 2.57 2.94
CA THR A 118 -14.73 1.78 3.57
C THR A 118 -13.54 2.65 3.96
N PHE A 119 -13.64 3.97 3.77
CA PHE A 119 -12.71 4.91 4.36
C PHE A 119 -13.09 5.09 5.84
N PRO A 120 -12.31 4.55 6.80
CA PRO A 120 -12.65 4.62 8.22
C PRO A 120 -12.51 6.07 8.69
N LYS A 121 -13.59 6.85 8.58
CA LYS A 121 -13.61 8.29 8.87
C LYS A 121 -13.08 8.55 10.28
N HIS A 122 -13.48 7.73 11.25
CA HIS A 122 -13.02 7.80 12.63
C HIS A 122 -11.52 7.54 12.79
N THR A 123 -10.97 6.52 12.13
CA THR A 123 -9.52 6.24 12.21
C THR A 123 -8.70 7.37 11.60
N VAL A 124 -9.16 7.96 10.50
CA VAL A 124 -8.47 9.08 9.85
C VAL A 124 -8.56 10.36 10.69
N GLU A 125 -9.68 10.58 11.38
CA GLU A 125 -9.88 11.71 12.27
C GLU A 125 -9.01 11.62 13.52
N VAL A 126 -8.90 10.43 14.13
CA VAL A 126 -7.99 10.17 15.25
C VAL A 126 -6.52 10.35 14.82
N LEU A 127 -6.12 9.82 13.66
CA LEU A 127 -4.75 10.01 13.15
C LEU A 127 -4.40 11.48 12.86
N LYS A 128 -5.38 12.30 12.48
CA LYS A 128 -5.18 13.76 12.35
C LYS A 128 -5.01 14.42 13.71
N ALA A 129 -5.86 14.09 14.68
CA ALA A 129 -5.76 14.62 16.04
C ALA A 129 -4.42 14.25 16.69
N ASP A 130 -3.95 13.01 16.52
CA ASP A 130 -2.66 12.54 17.03
C ASP A 130 -1.49 13.31 16.39
N LYS A 131 -1.56 13.57 15.08
CA LYS A 131 -0.55 14.38 14.38
C LYS A 131 -0.51 15.81 14.89
N ASP A 132 -1.67 16.44 15.05
CA ASP A 132 -1.78 17.82 15.51
C ASP A 132 -1.29 17.96 16.96
N TRP A 133 -1.61 16.98 17.82
CA TRP A 133 -1.09 16.91 19.18
C TRP A 133 0.44 16.76 19.20
N LEU A 134 1.01 15.83 18.43
CA LEU A 134 2.47 15.64 18.33
C LEU A 134 3.19 16.90 17.83
N GLN A 135 2.61 17.62 16.87
CA GLN A 135 3.16 18.88 16.38
C GLN A 135 3.11 19.99 17.43
N SER A 136 2.02 20.06 18.21
CA SER A 136 1.86 21.04 19.28
C SER A 136 2.85 20.79 20.44
N GLU A 137 3.08 19.52 20.79
CA GLU A 137 4.01 19.13 21.85
C GLU A 137 5.47 19.39 21.44
N ALA A 138 5.84 19.09 20.19
CA ALA A 138 7.18 19.37 19.66
C ALA A 138 7.50 20.87 19.64
N ARG A 139 6.52 21.71 19.28
CA ARG A 139 6.65 23.18 19.30
C ARG A 139 6.75 23.72 20.73
N THR A 140 5.98 23.16 21.66
CA THR A 140 5.96 23.60 23.07
C THR A 140 7.23 23.22 23.82
N LYS A 141 7.83 22.04 23.54
CA LYS A 141 9.13 21.65 24.13
C LYS A 141 10.30 22.52 23.67
N TYR A 142 10.31 22.94 22.39
CA TYR A 142 11.37 23.83 21.88
C TYR A 142 11.20 25.29 22.31
N GLY A 143 9.97 25.74 22.61
CA GLY A 143 9.71 27.09 23.13
C GLY A 143 10.01 27.30 24.62
N ARG A 144 10.29 26.23 25.39
CA ARG A 144 10.59 26.32 26.83
C ARG A 144 12.11 26.35 27.14
N VAL A 145 12.96 26.24 26.12
CA VAL A 145 14.43 26.21 26.25
C VAL A 145 15.10 27.44 25.60
N ALA A 146 14.33 28.46 25.22
CA ALA A 146 14.80 29.78 24.80
C ALA A 146 14.32 30.84 25.80
#